data_AF-A0A167XLN6-F1
#
_entry.id   AF-A0A167XLN6-F1
#
_cell.length_a   1.000
_cell.length_b   1.000
_cell.length_c   1.000
_cell.angle_alpha   90.00
_cell.angle_beta   90.00
_cell.angle_gamma   90.00
#
_symmetry.space_group_name_H-M   'P 1'
#
loop_
_entity.id
_entity.type
_entity.pdbx_description
1 polymer ?
#
loop_
_entity_poly.entity_id
_entity_poly.type
_entity_poly.pdbx_seq_one_letter_code
_entity_poly.pdbx_strand_id
1 'polypeptide(L)' 'MAVAEGRGAKTRLKEYSKEVSEQLEIHNRNLKNVLNYFEEKHNIIICKKTLQNFLKDTGL' A
#
# COMPACT_ATOMS: atom_id res chain seq x y z
N MET A 1 17.64 4.10 -21.19
CA MET A 1 17.83 4.33 -19.74
C MET A 1 16.69 3.65 -19.01
N ALA A 2 16.98 2.56 -18.32
CA ALA A 2 15.97 1.75 -17.63
C ALA A 2 15.55 2.45 -16.34
N VAL A 3 14.28 2.82 -16.24
CA VAL A 3 13.70 3.26 -14.98
C VAL A 3 13.63 2.02 -14.08
N ALA A 4 14.18 2.09 -12.87
CA ALA A 4 14.16 0.97 -11.94
C ALA A 4 12.74 0.76 -11.38
N GLU A 5 11.90 0.10 -12.16
CA GLU A 5 10.52 -0.30 -11.83
C GLU A 5 10.54 -1.32 -10.69
N GLY A 6 10.53 -0.82 -9.46
CA GLY A 6 10.47 -1.68 -8.28
C GLY A 6 10.76 -0.99 -6.96
N ARG A 7 11.39 0.20 -6.97
CA ARG A 7 11.69 0.95 -5.72
C ARG A 7 10.63 1.98 -5.32
N GLY A 8 9.72 2.38 -6.22
CA GLY A 8 8.74 3.43 -5.93
C GLY A 8 7.60 3.02 -5.00
N ALA A 9 7.09 1.79 -5.13
CA ALA A 9 5.89 1.36 -4.41
C ALA A 9 6.07 1.37 -2.88
N LYS A 10 7.24 0.97 -2.37
CA LYS A 10 7.53 0.99 -0.92
C LYS A 10 7.67 2.41 -0.36
N THR A 11 8.35 3.30 -1.08
CA THR A 11 8.50 4.69 -0.66
C THR A 11 7.16 5.40 -0.63
N ARG A 12 6.35 5.22 -1.68
CA ARG A 12 4.99 5.77 -1.74
C ARG A 12 4.13 5.20 -0.61
N LEU A 13 4.15 3.88 -0.37
CA LEU A 13 3.34 3.27 0.70
C LEU A 13 3.71 3.81 2.10
N LYS A 14 4.98 4.17 2.34
CA LYS A 14 5.41 4.83 3.58
C LYS A 14 4.82 6.24 3.71
N GLU A 15 4.75 7.00 2.62
CA GLU A 15 4.09 8.32 2.61
C GLU A 15 2.59 8.19 2.89
N TYR A 16 1.96 7.11 2.41
CA TYR A 16 0.55 6.80 2.65
C TYR A 16 0.29 5.93 3.89
N SER A 17 1.27 5.80 4.79
CA SER A 17 1.18 4.94 5.97
C SER A 17 -0.07 5.18 6.81
N LYS A 18 -0.44 6.46 6.99
CA LYS A 18 -1.64 6.87 7.70
C LYS A 18 -2.92 6.49 6.95
N GLU A 19 -2.98 6.77 5.64
CA GLU A 19 -4.11 6.36 4.79
C GLU A 19 -4.27 4.83 4.74
N VAL A 20 -3.17 4.07 4.68
CA VAL A 20 -3.21 2.61 4.74
C VAL A 20 -3.90 2.16 6.02
N SER A 21 -3.54 2.74 7.17
CA SER A 21 -4.17 2.43 8.45
C SER A 21 -5.67 2.77 8.46
N GLU A 22 -6.04 3.96 8.00
CA GLU A 22 -7.45 4.38 7.93
C GLU A 22 -8.26 3.47 7.01
N GLN A 23 -7.74 3.13 5.82
CA GLN A 23 -8.40 2.22 4.90
C GLN A 23 -8.50 0.80 5.45
N LEU A 24 -7.52 0.35 6.26
CA LEU A 24 -7.62 -0.92 6.97
C LEU A 24 -8.71 -0.86 8.05
N GLU A 25 -8.87 0.22 8.79
CA GLU A 25 -9.97 0.33 9.76
C GLU A 25 -11.34 0.34 9.05
N ILE A 26 -11.48 1.15 7.98
CA ILE A 26 -12.70 1.26 7.18
C ILE A 26 -13.08 -0.08 6.54
N HIS A 27 -12.09 -0.80 6.00
CA HIS A 27 -12.31 -2.08 5.32
C HIS A 27 -12.07 -3.30 6.21
N ASN A 28 -11.98 -3.14 7.53
CA ASN A 28 -11.79 -4.23 8.49
C ASN A 28 -10.59 -5.15 8.17
N ARG A 29 -9.43 -4.54 7.92
CA ARG A 29 -8.16 -5.16 7.48
C ARG A 29 -8.26 -5.97 6.18
N ASN A 30 -9.28 -5.73 5.36
CA ASN A 30 -9.38 -6.37 4.05
C ASN A 30 -8.38 -5.78 3.05
N LEU A 31 -7.23 -6.44 2.95
CA LEU A 31 -6.13 -6.05 2.07
C LEU A 31 -6.56 -5.86 0.62
N LYS A 32 -7.53 -6.63 0.12
CA LYS A 32 -7.97 -6.51 -1.29
C LYS A 32 -8.61 -5.15 -1.57
N ASN A 33 -9.47 -4.67 -0.67
CA ASN A 33 -10.12 -3.38 -0.82
C ASN A 33 -9.12 -2.23 -0.67
N VAL A 34 -8.18 -2.35 0.29
CA VAL A 34 -7.11 -1.37 0.46
C VAL A 34 -6.27 -1.26 -0.82
N LEU A 35 -5.87 -2.40 -1.41
CA LEU A 35 -5.13 -2.40 -2.68
C LEU A 35 -5.92 -1.75 -3.81
N ASN A 36 -7.21 -2.09 -3.95
CA ASN A 36 -8.07 -1.49 -4.98
C ASN A 36 -8.20 0.02 -4.77
N TYR A 37 -8.38 0.47 -3.53
CA TYR A 37 -8.45 1.88 -3.19
C TYR A 37 -7.19 2.64 -3.62
N PHE A 38 -6.00 2.10 -3.33
CA PHE A 38 -4.74 2.74 -3.73
C PHE A 38 -4.51 2.74 -5.24
N GLU A 39 -4.97 1.69 -5.93
CA GLU A 39 -4.92 1.62 -7.39
C GLU A 39 -5.89 2.64 -8.03
N GLU A 40 -7.12 2.74 -7.53
CA GLU A 40 -8.14 3.62 -8.10
C GLU A 40 -7.94 5.10 -7.73
N LYS A 41 -7.62 5.41 -6.46
CA LYS A 41 -7.48 6.80 -6.00
C LYS A 41 -6.14 7.42 -6.32
N HIS A 42 -5.06 6.65 -6.19
CA HIS A 42 -3.70 7.17 -6.27
C HIS A 42 -2.93 6.64 -7.49
N ASN A 43 -3.53 5.74 -8.28
CA ASN A 43 -2.86 5.03 -9.37
C ASN A 43 -1.59 4.31 -8.89
N ILE A 44 -1.63 3.81 -7.64
CA ILE A 44 -0.52 3.10 -7.01
C ILE A 44 -0.83 1.61 -7.07
N ILE A 45 -0.14 0.92 -7.97
CA ILE A 45 -0.20 -0.52 -8.07
C ILE A 45 0.74 -1.11 -7.02
N ILE A 46 0.16 -1.65 -5.96
CA ILE A 46 0.88 -2.34 -4.89
C ILE A 46 0.47 -3.81 -4.88
N CYS A 47 1.43 -4.71 -4.75
CA CYS A 47 1.13 -6.12 -4.57
C CYS A 47 0.77 -6.40 -3.10
N LYS A 48 -0.10 -7.38 -2.87
CA LYS A 48 -0.48 -7.86 -1.52
C LYS A 48 0.72 -8.15 -0.64
N LYS A 49 1.82 -8.67 -1.19
CA LYS A 49 3.05 -8.95 -0.44
C LYS A 49 3.74 -7.69 0.06
N THR A 50 3.73 -6.61 -0.73
CA THR A 50 4.26 -5.30 -0.31
C THR A 50 3.42 -4.72 0.82
N LEU A 51 2.09 -4.76 0.69
CA LEU A 51 1.18 -4.32 1.75
C LEU A 51 1.38 -5.16 3.02
N GLN A 52 1.43 -6.49 2.92
CA GLN A 52 1.69 -7.33 4.09
C GLN A 52 3.04 -7.06 4.76
N ASN A 53 4.12 -6.92 3.99
CA ASN A 53 5.42 -6.58 4.57
C ASN A 53 5.37 -5.23 5.26
N PHE A 54 4.65 -4.27 4.68
CA PHE A 54 4.45 -2.96 5.26
C PHE A 54 3.70 -3.04 6.59
N LEU A 55 2.58 -3.77 6.66
CA LEU A 55 1.83 -3.97 7.91
C LEU A 55 2.68 -4.64 8.99
N LYS A 56 3.49 -5.62 8.61
CA LYS A 56 4.45 -6.26 9.53
C LYS A 56 5.54 -5.31 10.00
N ASP A 57 6.03 -4.43 9.13
CA ASP A 57 7.09 -3.45 9.43
C ASP A 57 6.57 -2.32 10.34
N THR A 58 5.32 -1.88 10.13
CA THR A 58 4.69 -0.79 10.88
C THR A 58 3.93 -1.25 12.13
N GLY A 59 3.63 -2.54 12.26
CA GLY A 59 2.84 -3.08 13.38
C GLY A 59 1.34 -2.77 13.30
N LEU A 60 0.82 -2.55 12.09
CA LEU A 60 -0.60 -2.28 11.80
C LEU A 60 -1.44 -3.56 11.69
#